data_AF-A0A804HK66-F1
#
_entry.id   AF-A0A804HK66-F1
#
_cell.length_a   1.000
_cell.length_b   1.000
_cell.length_c   1.000
_cell.angle_alpha   90.00
_cell.angle_beta   90.00
_cell.angle_gamma   90.00
#
_symmetry.space_group_name_H-M   'P 1'
#
loop_
_entity.id
_entity.type
_entity.pdbx_description
1 polymer ?
#
loop_
_entity_poly.entity_id
_entity_poly.type
_entity_poly.pdbx_seq_one_letter_code
_entity_poly.pdbx_strand_id
1 'polypeptide(L)'
;MLVPLAKLSCLAYQCFHALKIKKNYLPLCATRWSSTSTVPRITTHYTIYPRDKDKRWEGVNMERFAEEADVVIVGAGPAGLSAAVRLKQLAVAHEKDIRVCLVEKAAQIGAHTLSGACLDPGAFKELFPDWKEKGAPLNTPVTEDRFGILTEKYRIPVPILPGPFS
;
A
#
# COMPACT_ATOMS: atom_id res chain seq x y z
N MET A 1 -30.51 33.43 -6.41
CA MET A 1 -29.33 34.19 -6.84
C MET A 1 -28.92 33.72 -8.22
N LEU A 2 -29.18 34.54 -9.24
CA LEU A 2 -28.74 34.32 -10.62
C LEU A 2 -27.23 34.56 -10.73
N VAL A 3 -26.55 33.73 -11.51
CA VAL A 3 -25.30 34.11 -12.20
C VAL A 3 -25.45 33.65 -13.67
N PRO A 4 -25.37 34.56 -14.66
CA PRO A 4 -25.50 34.23 -16.06
C PRO A 4 -24.12 33.89 -16.66
N LEU A 5 -24.06 32.88 -17.51
CA LEU A 5 -22.89 32.63 -18.35
C LEU A 5 -23.23 32.99 -19.79
N ALA A 6 -22.70 34.14 -20.18
CA ALA A 6 -22.66 34.64 -21.54
C ALA A 6 -21.53 33.94 -22.32
N LYS A 7 -21.82 33.67 -23.60
CA LYS A 7 -20.93 33.63 -24.78
C LYS A 7 -19.77 32.63 -24.79
N LEU A 8 -19.86 31.69 -25.74
CA LEU A 8 -18.80 31.27 -26.70
C LEU A 8 -19.54 30.51 -27.82
N SER A 9 -19.92 31.20 -28.89
CA SER A 9 -19.21 31.28 -30.18
C SER A 9 -19.30 30.00 -31.04
N CYS A 10 -20.31 30.01 -31.90
CA CYS A 10 -20.30 29.64 -33.32
C CYS A 10 -19.17 28.71 -33.81
N LEU A 11 -19.50 27.44 -34.12
CA LEU A 11 -19.08 26.68 -35.31
C LEU A 11 -19.57 25.22 -35.24
N ALA A 12 -20.88 25.00 -35.33
CA ALA A 12 -21.44 23.67 -35.60
C ALA A 12 -22.69 23.75 -36.50
N TYR A 13 -22.78 24.80 -37.31
CA TYR A 13 -23.89 25.08 -38.22
C TYR A 13 -23.57 24.69 -39.68
N GLN A 14 -22.84 23.58 -39.87
CA GLN A 14 -22.62 22.98 -41.18
C GLN A 14 -22.52 21.48 -41.04
N CYS A 15 -23.64 20.81 -40.77
CA CYS A 15 -23.85 19.37 -41.02
C CYS A 15 -25.29 18.96 -40.69
N PHE A 16 -26.30 19.76 -41.07
CA PHE A 16 -27.71 19.35 -41.00
C PHE A 16 -28.46 19.72 -42.29
N HIS A 17 -27.78 19.57 -43.43
CA HIS A 17 -28.38 19.77 -44.76
C HIS A 17 -28.53 18.48 -45.56
N ALA A 18 -28.78 17.36 -44.86
CA ALA A 18 -29.24 16.14 -45.48
C ALA A 18 -30.00 15.32 -44.44
N LEU A 19 -31.31 15.49 -44.39
CA LEU A 19 -32.33 14.47 -44.08
C LEU A 19 -33.67 15.18 -43.84
N LYS A 20 -34.37 15.48 -44.95
CA LYS A 20 -35.83 15.61 -44.95
C LYS A 20 -36.41 14.24 -44.61
N ILE A 21 -36.68 13.96 -43.34
CA ILE A 21 -37.59 12.88 -42.93
C ILE A 21 -38.73 13.48 -42.11
N LYS A 22 -39.93 13.00 -42.45
CA LYS A 22 -41.24 13.53 -42.15
C LYS A 22 -41.59 13.56 -40.65
N LYS A 23 -42.44 14.54 -40.34
CA LYS A 23 -43.43 14.62 -39.26
C LYS A 23 -43.89 13.28 -38.66
N ASN A 24 -44.18 13.36 -37.36
CA ASN A 24 -45.02 12.47 -36.53
C ASN A 24 -44.33 11.32 -35.83
N TYR A 25 -43.57 11.61 -34.76
CA TYR A 25 -43.46 10.68 -33.62
C TYR A 25 -43.47 11.49 -32.33
N LEU A 26 -44.21 10.98 -31.35
CA LEU A 26 -44.51 11.53 -30.02
C LEU A 26 -43.33 12.25 -29.34
N PRO A 27 -43.57 13.13 -28.34
CA PRO A 27 -42.51 13.42 -27.38
C PRO A 27 -42.21 12.09 -26.70
N LEU A 28 -41.17 11.40 -27.17
CA LEU A 28 -40.51 10.34 -26.44
C LEU A 28 -40.01 11.03 -25.19
N CYS A 29 -40.89 11.00 -24.17
CA CYS A 29 -40.61 11.31 -22.80
C CYS A 29 -39.21 10.77 -22.56
N ALA A 30 -38.25 11.67 -22.33
CA ALA A 30 -36.93 11.32 -21.86
C ALA A 30 -37.13 10.75 -20.45
N THR A 31 -37.65 9.54 -20.41
CA THR A 31 -37.65 8.66 -19.26
C THR A 31 -36.17 8.43 -19.02
N ARG A 32 -35.60 9.24 -18.13
CA ARG A 32 -34.39 8.83 -17.42
C ARG A 32 -34.72 7.44 -16.89
N TRP A 33 -34.16 6.41 -17.51
CA TRP A 33 -33.98 5.12 -16.87
C TRP A 33 -33.00 5.33 -15.72
N SER A 34 -33.44 6.00 -14.66
CA SER A 34 -32.83 5.81 -13.35
C SER A 34 -33.30 4.43 -12.93
N SER A 35 -32.42 3.44 -13.08
CA SER A 35 -32.65 2.13 -12.48
C SER A 35 -32.83 2.34 -10.98
N THR A 36 -34.03 2.08 -10.47
CA THR A 36 -34.33 1.92 -9.03
C THR A 36 -33.73 0.63 -8.47
N SER A 37 -32.73 0.04 -9.15
CA SER A 37 -31.97 -1.08 -8.64
C SER A 37 -31.19 -0.60 -7.43
N THR A 38 -31.46 -1.22 -6.27
CA THR A 38 -30.61 -1.10 -5.09
C THR A 38 -29.17 -1.40 -5.48
N VAL A 39 -28.30 -0.39 -5.44
CA VAL A 39 -26.87 -0.59 -5.68
C VAL A 39 -26.29 -1.44 -4.56
N PRO A 40 -25.43 -2.43 -4.86
CA PRO A 40 -24.81 -3.22 -3.81
C PRO A 40 -23.97 -2.31 -2.92
N ARG A 41 -24.07 -2.51 -1.60
CA ARG A 41 -23.25 -1.77 -0.65
C ARG A 41 -21.81 -2.25 -0.76
N ILE A 42 -20.93 -1.41 -1.29
CA ILE A 42 -19.51 -1.74 -1.53
C ILE A 42 -18.76 -1.96 -0.20
N THR A 43 -19.05 -1.13 0.81
CA THR A 43 -18.38 -1.17 2.11
C THR A 43 -19.27 -1.82 3.16
N THR A 44 -18.80 -2.90 3.78
CA THR A 44 -19.47 -3.59 4.90
C THR A 44 -18.53 -3.83 6.08
N HIS A 45 -17.28 -3.36 5.99
CA HIS A 45 -16.26 -3.58 7.01
C HIS A 45 -16.67 -2.95 8.34
N TYR A 46 -16.40 -3.66 9.45
CA TYR A 46 -16.85 -3.28 10.78
C TYR A 46 -16.26 -1.97 11.30
N THR A 47 -15.12 -1.53 10.75
CA THR A 47 -14.55 -0.20 11.06
C THR A 47 -15.42 0.94 10.57
N ILE A 48 -16.17 0.76 9.47
CA ILE A 48 -17.07 1.77 8.90
C ILE A 48 -18.50 1.56 9.45
N TYR A 49 -18.93 0.29 9.55
CA TYR A 49 -20.24 -0.09 10.09
C TYR A 49 -20.05 -0.95 11.35
N PRO A 50 -19.99 -0.33 12.54
CA PRO A 50 -19.70 -1.04 13.79
C PRO A 50 -20.69 -2.18 14.05
N ARG A 51 -20.16 -3.34 14.45
CA ARG A 51 -20.93 -4.57 14.66
C ARG A 51 -21.90 -4.48 15.83
N ASP A 52 -21.58 -3.67 16.84
CA ASP A 52 -22.43 -3.37 18.00
C ASP A 52 -23.77 -2.73 17.63
N LYS A 53 -23.83 -2.02 16.49
CA LYS A 53 -25.05 -1.35 16.01
C LYS A 53 -25.86 -2.21 15.06
N ASP A 54 -25.34 -3.37 14.67
CA ASP A 54 -25.92 -4.22 13.65
C ASP A 54 -26.62 -5.42 14.28
N LYS A 55 -27.95 -5.49 14.09
CA LYS A 55 -28.79 -6.57 14.61
C LYS A 55 -28.31 -7.97 14.22
N ARG A 56 -27.56 -8.10 13.12
CA ARG A 56 -26.98 -9.39 12.68
C ARG A 56 -25.98 -9.98 13.66
N TRP A 57 -25.43 -9.18 14.57
CA TRP A 57 -24.45 -9.60 15.57
C TRP A 57 -25.06 -9.74 16.97
N GLU A 58 -26.37 -9.60 17.11
CA GLU A 58 -27.08 -9.79 18.38
C GLU A 58 -26.92 -11.25 18.84
N GLY A 59 -26.51 -11.45 20.09
CA GLY A 59 -26.25 -12.77 20.66
C GLY A 59 -24.88 -13.40 20.36
N VAL A 60 -24.02 -12.74 19.57
CA VAL A 60 -22.64 -13.20 19.34
C VAL A 60 -21.74 -12.79 20.51
N ASN A 61 -21.08 -13.74 21.16
CA ASN A 61 -20.07 -13.43 22.17
C ASN A 61 -18.82 -12.84 21.50
N MET A 62 -18.44 -11.62 21.89
CA MET A 62 -17.30 -10.87 21.34
C MET A 62 -16.09 -10.81 22.29
N GLU A 63 -16.10 -11.63 23.35
CA GLU A 63 -14.99 -11.77 24.28
C GLU A 63 -13.71 -12.21 23.54
N ARG A 64 -12.57 -11.61 23.90
CA ARG A 64 -11.27 -11.88 23.29
C ARG A 64 -10.33 -12.43 24.34
N PHE A 65 -9.59 -13.47 23.98
CA PHE A 65 -8.48 -13.93 24.79
C PHE A 65 -7.41 -12.83 24.83
N ALA A 66 -6.94 -12.54 26.04
CA ALA A 66 -5.86 -11.62 26.29
C ALA A 66 -4.63 -12.40 26.74
N GLU A 67 -3.46 -11.90 26.36
CA GLU A 67 -2.19 -12.49 26.71
C GLU A 67 -1.20 -11.36 27.05
N GLU A 68 -0.43 -11.53 28.12
CA GLU A 68 0.48 -10.51 28.63
C GLU A 68 1.87 -10.66 28.01
N ALA A 69 2.48 -9.56 27.57
CA ALA A 69 3.86 -9.53 27.10
C ALA A 69 4.51 -8.21 27.52
N ASP A 70 5.83 -8.22 27.75
CA ASP A 70 6.57 -7.00 28.09
C ASP A 70 6.68 -6.06 26.89
N VAL A 71 6.87 -6.65 25.70
CA VAL A 71 6.97 -5.91 24.44
C VAL A 71 6.18 -6.63 23.36
N VAL A 72 5.33 -5.88 22.66
CA VAL A 72 4.61 -6.35 21.48
C VAL A 72 5.09 -5.57 20.25
N ILE A 73 5.50 -6.29 19.21
CA ILE A 73 6.00 -5.74 17.95
C ILE A 73 5.03 -6.13 16.83
N VAL A 74 4.51 -5.13 16.12
CA VAL A 74 3.59 -5.34 15.00
C VAL A 74 4.34 -5.20 13.68
N GLY A 75 4.51 -6.33 12.99
CA GLY A 75 5.20 -6.46 11.70
C GLY A 75 6.57 -7.15 11.82
N ALA A 76 6.76 -8.23 11.08
CA ALA A 76 8.02 -8.99 10.98
C ALA A 76 8.89 -8.51 9.80
N GLY A 77 8.92 -7.20 9.57
CA GLY A 77 9.86 -6.58 8.62
C GLY A 77 11.27 -6.46 9.20
N PRO A 78 12.24 -5.90 8.45
CA PRO A 78 13.61 -5.73 8.94
C PRO A 78 13.68 -4.92 10.24
N ALA A 79 12.87 -3.87 10.38
CA ALA A 79 12.83 -3.07 11.61
C ALA A 79 12.27 -3.87 12.81
N GLY A 80 11.13 -4.55 12.63
CA GLY A 80 10.49 -5.31 13.71
C GLY A 80 11.33 -6.51 14.16
N LEU A 81 11.92 -7.24 13.21
CA LEU A 81 12.85 -8.32 13.51
C LEU A 81 14.13 -7.79 14.19
N SER A 82 14.67 -6.67 13.74
CA SER A 82 15.86 -6.07 14.38
C SER A 82 15.59 -5.69 15.83
N ALA A 83 14.44 -5.06 16.11
CA ALA A 83 14.03 -4.72 17.47
C ALA A 83 13.84 -5.98 18.34
N ALA A 84 13.14 -6.99 17.83
CA ALA A 84 12.89 -8.24 18.56
C ALA A 84 14.20 -8.96 18.91
N VAL A 85 15.10 -9.10 17.93
CA VAL A 85 16.41 -9.73 18.11
C VAL A 85 17.24 -8.95 19.12
N ARG A 86 17.33 -7.61 18.97
CA ARG A 86 18.16 -6.79 19.86
C ARG A 86 17.65 -6.82 21.30
N LEU A 87 16.32 -6.79 21.50
CA LEU A 87 15.72 -6.94 22.83
C LEU A 87 16.08 -8.28 23.47
N LYS A 88 15.99 -9.38 22.72
CA LYS A 88 16.38 -10.70 23.23
C LYS A 88 17.88 -10.83 23.48
N GLN A 89 18.73 -10.24 22.64
CA GLN A 89 20.18 -10.17 22.90
C GLN A 89 20.49 -9.43 24.21
N LEU A 90 19.87 -8.28 24.44
CA LEU A 90 20.05 -7.50 25.67
C LEU A 90 19.48 -8.23 26.90
N ALA A 91 18.34 -8.92 26.75
CA ALA A 91 17.77 -9.74 27.81
C ALA A 91 18.75 -10.84 28.26
N VAL A 92 19.36 -11.56 27.30
CA VAL A 92 20.39 -12.57 27.59
C VAL A 92 21.64 -11.94 28.21
N ALA A 93 22.13 -10.82 27.68
CA ALA A 93 23.34 -10.16 28.18
C ALA A 93 23.20 -9.62 29.61
N HIS A 94 21.98 -9.26 30.02
CA HIS A 94 21.68 -8.75 31.36
C HIS A 94 20.97 -9.77 32.26
N GLU A 95 20.90 -11.04 31.84
CA GLU A 95 20.24 -12.14 32.57
C GLU A 95 18.80 -11.81 33.00
N LYS A 96 18.06 -11.13 32.13
CA LYS A 96 16.65 -10.80 32.32
C LYS A 96 15.79 -11.69 31.45
N ASP A 97 14.67 -12.14 32.00
CA ASP A 97 13.61 -12.71 31.18
C ASP A 97 12.70 -11.57 30.69
N ILE A 98 12.48 -11.52 29.39
CA ILE A 98 11.60 -10.54 28.73
C ILE A 98 10.78 -11.27 27.70
N ARG A 99 9.45 -11.18 27.81
CA ARG A 99 8.52 -11.74 26.86
C ARG A 99 8.28 -10.77 25.71
N VAL A 100 8.83 -11.11 24.55
CA VAL A 100 8.65 -10.36 23.30
C VAL A 100 7.68 -11.12 22.39
N CYS A 101 6.55 -10.50 22.07
CA CYS A 101 5.57 -11.02 21.11
C CYS A 101 5.69 -10.26 19.79
N LEU A 102 5.86 -10.97 18.67
CA LEU A 102 5.98 -10.39 17.34
C LEU A 102 4.89 -10.95 16.45
N VAL A 103 4.05 -10.06 15.91
CA VAL A 103 2.88 -10.43 15.10
C VAL A 103 3.08 -9.99 13.66
N GLU A 104 2.76 -10.87 12.71
CA GLU A 104 2.88 -10.61 11.27
C GLU A 104 1.62 -11.06 10.55
N LYS A 105 1.20 -10.28 9.55
CA LYS A 105 0.01 -10.56 8.73
C LYS A 105 0.29 -11.65 7.70
N ALA A 106 1.52 -11.72 7.20
CA ALA A 106 1.93 -12.72 6.23
C ALA A 106 1.80 -14.14 6.79
N ALA A 107 1.43 -15.09 5.92
CA ALA A 107 1.34 -16.51 6.30
C ALA A 107 2.70 -17.09 6.73
N GLN A 108 3.78 -16.52 6.20
CA GLN A 108 5.17 -16.83 6.54
C GLN A 108 5.96 -15.54 6.62
N ILE A 109 6.97 -15.49 7.50
CA ILE A 109 7.85 -14.33 7.63
C ILE A 109 8.49 -14.01 6.27
N GLY A 110 8.43 -12.75 5.86
CA GLY A 110 8.99 -12.29 4.59
C GLY A 110 8.05 -12.40 3.38
N ALA A 111 6.92 -13.12 3.46
CA ALA A 111 6.05 -13.32 2.29
C ALA A 111 5.32 -12.03 1.82
N HIS A 112 5.28 -10.98 2.63
CA HIS A 112 4.80 -9.65 2.24
C HIS A 112 5.92 -8.62 2.08
N THR A 113 7.19 -9.03 2.18
CA THR A 113 8.33 -8.13 2.00
C THR A 113 8.62 -7.95 0.51
N LEU A 114 8.64 -6.70 0.05
CA LEU A 114 8.97 -6.33 -1.33
C LEU A 114 10.04 -5.24 -1.32
N SER A 115 11.16 -5.46 -2.01
CA SER A 115 12.26 -4.48 -2.12
C SER A 115 13.13 -4.78 -3.34
N GLY A 116 13.75 -3.74 -3.91
CA GLY A 116 14.87 -3.90 -4.85
C GLY A 116 16.18 -4.34 -4.17
N ALA A 117 16.22 -4.26 -2.82
CA ALA A 117 17.20 -4.89 -1.95
C ALA A 117 18.69 -4.56 -2.20
N CYS A 118 19.02 -3.32 -2.55
CA CYS A 118 20.38 -2.80 -2.36
C CYS A 118 20.52 -2.34 -0.90
N LEU A 119 21.40 -3.00 -0.13
CA LEU A 119 21.45 -2.90 1.33
C LEU A 119 22.80 -2.35 1.80
N ASP A 120 22.75 -1.36 2.69
CA ASP A 120 23.91 -0.94 3.49
C ASP A 120 24.10 -1.93 4.66
N PRO A 121 25.24 -2.64 4.72
CA PRO A 121 25.47 -3.66 5.74
C PRO A 121 25.79 -3.10 7.12
N GLY A 122 25.95 -1.78 7.31
CA GLY A 122 26.37 -1.18 8.59
C GLY A 122 25.54 -1.63 9.80
N ALA A 123 24.24 -1.32 9.79
CA ALA A 123 23.33 -1.70 10.89
C ALA A 123 23.15 -3.22 11.02
N PHE A 124 23.21 -3.95 9.91
CA PHE A 124 23.09 -5.41 9.93
C PHE A 124 24.30 -6.09 10.58
N LYS A 125 25.51 -5.59 10.30
CA LYS A 125 26.75 -6.03 10.95
C LYS A 125 26.78 -5.69 12.44
N GLU A 126 26.22 -4.55 12.83
CA GLU A 126 26.08 -4.19 14.26
C GLU A 126 25.17 -5.19 14.99
N LEU A 127 24.03 -5.53 14.39
CA LEU A 127 23.07 -6.46 14.98
C LEU A 127 23.57 -7.92 14.98
N PHE A 128 24.29 -8.30 13.93
CA PHE A 128 24.86 -9.64 13.74
C PHE A 128 26.33 -9.55 13.29
N PRO A 129 27.29 -9.44 14.22
CA PRO A 129 28.71 -9.39 13.87
C PRO A 129 29.19 -10.66 13.13
N ASP A 130 28.58 -11.80 13.45
CA ASP A 130 28.88 -13.14 12.94
C ASP A 130 27.95 -13.60 11.79
N TRP A 131 27.33 -12.65 11.07
CA TRP A 131 26.34 -12.94 10.03
C TRP A 131 26.82 -13.86 8.90
N LYS A 132 28.11 -13.79 8.55
CA LYS A 132 28.72 -14.61 7.48
C LYS A 132 28.73 -16.09 7.87
N GLU A 133 29.12 -16.38 9.10
CA GLU A 133 29.20 -17.74 9.63
C GLU A 133 27.81 -18.34 9.84
N LYS A 134 26.83 -17.50 10.21
CA LYS A 134 25.42 -17.86 10.33
C LYS A 134 24.70 -18.04 8.98
N GLY A 135 25.38 -17.79 7.86
CA GLY A 135 24.84 -18.03 6.52
C GLY A 135 23.78 -17.02 6.07
N ALA A 136 23.86 -15.75 6.53
CA ALA A 136 22.94 -14.73 6.03
C ALA A 136 23.13 -14.49 4.51
N PRO A 137 22.04 -14.32 3.73
CA PRO A 137 22.08 -14.39 2.26
C PRO A 137 22.56 -13.09 1.58
N LEU A 138 23.65 -12.49 2.05
CA LEU A 138 24.29 -11.31 1.45
C LEU A 138 25.45 -11.74 0.54
N ASN A 139 25.12 -12.46 -0.53
CA ASN A 139 26.11 -13.11 -1.41
C ASN A 139 26.60 -12.23 -2.56
N THR A 140 25.92 -11.10 -2.83
CA THR A 140 26.15 -10.26 -4.02
C THR A 140 26.70 -8.90 -3.62
N PRO A 141 28.04 -8.72 -3.54
CA PRO A 141 28.63 -7.40 -3.32
C PRO A 141 28.41 -6.51 -4.54
N VAL A 142 28.09 -5.23 -4.30
CA VAL A 142 27.96 -4.22 -5.37
C VAL A 142 29.35 -3.88 -5.91
N THR A 143 29.58 -4.07 -7.21
CA THR A 143 30.87 -3.79 -7.87
C THR A 143 30.84 -2.57 -8.77
N GLU A 144 29.66 -2.17 -9.26
CA GLU A 144 29.49 -1.07 -10.20
C GLU A 144 28.11 -0.43 -10.01
N ASP A 145 28.05 0.89 -9.96
CA ASP A 145 26.83 1.69 -9.99
C ASP A 145 26.72 2.40 -11.35
N ARG A 146 25.50 2.42 -11.93
CA ARG A 146 25.22 3.12 -13.19
C ARG A 146 23.96 3.96 -13.08
N PHE A 147 24.07 5.25 -13.35
CA PHE A 147 22.94 6.17 -13.39
C PHE A 147 22.73 6.73 -14.80
N GLY A 148 21.48 7.02 -15.17
CA GLY A 148 21.19 7.55 -16.50
C GLY A 148 19.75 8.00 -16.67
N ILE A 149 19.56 8.92 -17.61
CA ILE A 149 18.26 9.47 -17.99
C ILE A 149 17.76 8.75 -19.23
N LEU A 150 16.53 8.26 -19.20
CA LEU A 150 15.91 7.55 -20.31
C LEU A 150 15.05 8.50 -21.15
N THR A 151 15.18 8.38 -22.48
CA THR A 151 14.26 8.94 -23.48
C THR A 151 13.58 7.79 -24.21
N GLU A 152 12.62 8.06 -25.10
CA GLU A 152 11.94 7.02 -25.87
C GLU A 152 12.90 6.07 -26.60
N LYS A 153 14.04 6.59 -27.10
CA LYS A 153 14.99 5.82 -27.90
C LYS A 153 16.40 5.67 -27.30
N TYR A 154 16.76 6.50 -26.33
CA TYR A 154 18.15 6.61 -25.87
C TYR A 154 18.27 6.63 -24.35
N ARG A 155 19.46 6.25 -23.85
CA ARG A 155 19.89 6.44 -22.47
C ARG A 155 21.08 7.41 -22.44
N ILE A 156 20.95 8.49 -21.69
CA ILE A 156 22.04 9.45 -21.45
C ILE A 156 22.70 9.09 -20.12
N PRO A 157 23.98 8.67 -20.09
CA PRO A 157 24.67 8.33 -18.85
C PRO A 157 24.96 9.60 -18.03
N VAL A 158 24.84 9.48 -16.71
CA VAL A 158 25.18 10.56 -15.76
C VAL A 158 26.38 10.09 -14.93
N PRO A 159 27.44 10.88 -14.80
CA PRO A 159 28.60 10.50 -14.01
C PRO A 159 28.21 10.39 -12.53
N ILE A 160 28.51 9.24 -11.93
CA ILE A 160 28.34 9.03 -10.49
C ILE A 160 29.65 9.46 -9.81
N LEU A 161 29.55 10.46 -8.94
CA LEU A 161 30.65 10.88 -8.08
C LEU A 161 30.59 10.08 -6.77
N PRO A 162 31.74 9.81 -6.14
CA PRO A 162 31.75 9.20 -4.82
C PRO A 162 31.00 10.10 -3.83
N GLY A 163 30.12 9.48 -3.05
CA GLY A 163 29.39 10.17 -1.99
C GLY A 163 30.31 10.50 -0.81
N PRO A 164 29.94 11.44 0.08
CA PRO A 164 30.73 11.75 1.27
C PRO A 164 30.81 10.61 2.31
N PHE A 165 30.09 9.50 2.09
CA PHE A 165 29.98 8.35 3.00
C PHE A 165 30.31 7.01 2.33
N SER A 166 30.98 7.02 1.17
CA SER A 166 31.47 5.81 0.49
C SER A 166 32.78 5.28 1.07
#